data_AF-X1Q9U8-F1
#
_entry.id   AF-X1Q9U8-F1
#
_cell.length_a   1.000
_cell.length_b   1.000
_cell.length_c   1.000
_cell.angle_alpha   90.00
_cell.angle_beta   90.00
_cell.angle_gamma   90.00
#
_symmetry.space_group_name_H-M   'P 1'
#
loop_
_entity.id
_entity.type
_entity.pdbx_description
1 polymer ?
#
loop_
_entity_poly.entity_id
_entity_poly.type
_entity_poly.pdbx_seq_one_letter_code
_entity_poly.pdbx_strand_id
1 'polypeptide(L)'
;QDAHSNWGAIYFLLGGDSNVIPYYTRNIGGNDIPGDTYYADYDYDWTCEVHVGRAPVRVTGEWGIDTFIDKTLTYEKDPPLTNYAKTAFFMGFDLKTYGSNEGEGCKEYIKNNYLPGSWTYRSEYDSESGTHKTDCLNYLNQGNHLVNHIDHSNTDYMGTGYTNHGQGINTNDAKSRNK
;
A
#
# COMPACT_ATOMS: atom_id res chain seq x y z
N GLN A 1 25.47 5.32 0.74
CA GLN A 1 26.85 4.80 0.59
C GLN A 1 27.72 5.18 1.78
N ASP A 2 28.20 6.42 1.94
CA ASP A 2 29.13 6.78 3.04
C ASP A 2 28.63 6.40 4.45
N ALA A 3 27.41 6.80 4.81
CA ALA A 3 26.80 6.44 6.10
C ALA A 3 26.62 4.92 6.29
N HIS A 4 26.37 4.17 5.21
CA HIS A 4 26.30 2.72 5.28
C HIS A 4 27.69 2.13 5.57
N SER A 5 28.71 2.51 4.79
CA SER A 5 30.06 1.98 4.92
C SER A 5 30.77 2.39 6.21
N ASN A 6 30.55 3.63 6.67
CA ASN A 6 31.27 4.18 7.82
C ASN A 6 30.52 4.02 9.14
N TRP A 7 29.19 4.02 9.13
CA TRP A 7 28.38 3.97 10.36
C TRP A 7 27.59 2.66 10.50
N GLY A 8 27.55 1.81 9.46
CA GLY A 8 26.73 0.59 9.45
C GLY A 8 25.23 0.88 9.33
N ALA A 9 24.85 2.07 8.86
CA ALA A 9 23.44 2.42 8.68
C ALA A 9 22.82 1.61 7.54
N ILE A 10 21.74 0.89 7.82
CA ILE A 10 21.01 0.04 6.86
C ILE A 10 19.56 0.47 6.61
N TYR A 11 19.06 1.45 7.38
CA TYR A 11 17.73 2.04 7.19
C TYR A 11 17.87 3.54 6.94
N PHE A 12 17.26 4.02 5.87
CA PHE A 12 17.26 5.43 5.48
C PHE A 12 15.82 5.88 5.22
N LEU A 13 15.39 6.93 5.91
CA LEU A 13 14.09 7.56 5.69
C LEU A 13 14.29 8.93 5.01
N LEU A 14 13.78 9.06 3.80
CA LEU A 14 13.79 10.31 3.03
C LEU A 14 12.62 11.19 3.48
N GLY A 15 12.91 12.29 4.17
CA GLY A 15 11.91 13.25 4.63
C GLY A 15 11.63 14.34 3.57
N GLY A 16 10.51 14.22 2.87
CA GLY A 16 10.07 15.18 1.86
C GLY A 16 9.70 14.56 0.52
N ASP A 17 8.88 15.28 -0.25
CA ASP A 17 8.49 14.91 -1.61
C ASP A 17 9.63 15.21 -2.62
N SER A 18 9.42 14.84 -3.87
CA SER A 18 10.27 15.01 -5.07
C SER A 18 10.82 16.42 -5.29
N ASN A 19 10.16 17.46 -4.77
CA ASN A 19 10.65 18.84 -4.84
C ASN A 19 11.76 19.15 -3.82
N VAL A 20 11.98 18.27 -2.84
CA VAL A 20 13.02 18.41 -1.80
C VAL A 20 14.12 17.36 -2.02
N ILE A 21 13.72 16.10 -2.18
CA ILE A 21 14.63 14.99 -2.43
C ILE A 21 14.19 14.38 -3.77
N PRO A 22 15.00 14.45 -4.84
CA PRO A 22 14.61 13.93 -6.13
C PRO A 22 14.35 12.42 -6.07
N TYR A 23 13.65 11.89 -7.07
CA TYR A 23 13.63 10.47 -7.36
C TYR A 23 14.42 10.23 -8.65
N TYR A 24 14.74 8.97 -8.93
CA TYR A 24 15.33 8.56 -10.19
C TYR A 24 14.37 7.63 -10.92
N THR A 25 14.47 7.57 -12.24
CA THR A 25 13.70 6.64 -13.04
C THR A 25 14.55 5.42 -13.43
N ARG A 26 13.91 4.25 -13.49
CA ARG A 26 14.45 3.07 -14.17
C ARG A 26 13.59 2.75 -15.37
N ASN A 27 14.20 2.47 -16.50
CA ASN A 27 13.47 2.04 -17.68
C ASN A 27 13.11 0.54 -17.54
N ILE A 28 11.83 0.23 -17.46
CA ILE A 28 11.30 -1.14 -17.36
C ILE A 28 10.30 -1.33 -18.50
N GLY A 29 10.61 -2.25 -19.41
CA GLY A 29 9.74 -2.55 -20.56
C GLY A 29 9.47 -1.33 -21.44
N GLY A 30 10.43 -0.39 -21.56
CA GLY A 30 10.29 0.83 -22.35
C GLY A 30 9.67 2.01 -21.62
N ASN A 31 9.24 1.85 -20.35
CA ASN A 31 8.66 2.92 -19.55
C ASN A 31 9.62 3.39 -18.47
N ASP A 32 9.70 4.71 -18.26
CA ASP A 32 10.48 5.30 -17.18
C ASP A 32 9.67 5.26 -15.88
N ILE A 33 10.04 4.35 -14.97
CA ILE A 33 9.35 4.12 -13.71
C ILE A 33 10.06 4.91 -12.60
N PRO A 34 9.40 5.87 -11.93
CA PRO A 34 10.01 6.62 -10.83
C PRO A 34 10.21 5.72 -9.61
N GLY A 35 11.33 5.89 -8.91
CA GLY A 35 11.63 5.15 -7.69
C GLY A 35 12.80 5.70 -6.88
N ASP A 36 12.87 5.26 -5.63
CA ASP A 36 13.95 5.61 -4.69
C ASP A 36 15.06 4.55 -4.66
N THR A 37 15.02 3.54 -5.54
CA THR A 37 16.02 2.46 -5.61
C THR A 37 17.42 2.97 -5.89
N TYR A 38 17.57 4.15 -6.52
CA TYR A 38 18.88 4.80 -6.67
C TYR A 38 19.60 5.06 -5.34
N TYR A 39 18.86 5.30 -4.25
CA TYR A 39 19.45 5.51 -2.93
C TYR A 39 19.80 4.20 -2.20
N ALA A 40 19.35 3.07 -2.75
CA ALA A 40 19.37 1.76 -2.10
C ALA A 40 20.29 0.75 -2.80
N ASP A 41 20.34 0.78 -4.13
CA ASP A 41 21.10 -0.08 -5.03
C ASP A 41 22.34 0.70 -5.52
N TYR A 42 23.52 0.28 -5.06
CA TYR A 42 24.78 1.01 -5.23
C TYR A 42 25.55 0.62 -6.49
N ASP A 43 25.25 -0.55 -7.06
CA ASP A 43 26.00 -1.15 -8.16
C ASP A 43 25.15 -1.52 -9.38
N TYR A 44 23.85 -1.19 -9.34
CA TYR A 44 22.85 -1.38 -10.40
C TYR A 44 22.53 -2.86 -10.70
N ASP A 45 22.73 -3.76 -9.73
CA ASP A 45 22.45 -5.19 -9.91
C ASP A 45 20.98 -5.58 -9.62
N TRP A 46 20.13 -4.61 -9.26
CA TRP A 46 18.71 -4.76 -8.86
C TRP A 46 18.49 -5.31 -7.45
N THR A 47 19.55 -5.54 -6.70
CA THR A 47 19.55 -5.79 -5.27
C THR A 47 19.75 -4.46 -4.54
N CYS A 48 19.12 -4.30 -3.39
CA CYS A 48 19.30 -3.11 -2.57
C CYS A 48 20.21 -3.46 -1.39
N GLU A 49 21.30 -2.70 -1.22
CA GLU A 49 22.24 -2.85 -0.10
C GLU A 49 21.63 -2.32 1.20
N VAL A 50 20.69 -1.38 1.11
CA VAL A 50 20.05 -0.74 2.26
C VAL A 50 18.54 -0.58 2.05
N HIS A 51 17.81 -0.46 3.16
CA HIS A 51 16.38 -0.22 3.15
C HIS A 51 16.10 1.28 3.06
N VAL A 52 15.44 1.70 1.98
CA VAL A 52 15.04 3.10 1.78
C VAL A 52 13.52 3.20 1.84
N GLY A 53 13.03 4.10 2.69
CA GLY A 53 11.64 4.54 2.70
C GLY A 53 11.56 6.06 2.51
N ARG A 54 10.39 6.56 2.13
CA ARG A 54 10.13 8.00 2.00
C ARG A 54 8.88 8.39 2.77
N ALA A 55 8.94 9.54 3.44
CA ALA A 55 7.79 10.29 3.93
C ALA A 55 7.51 11.44 2.95
N PRO A 56 6.70 11.23 1.89
CA PRO A 56 6.52 12.20 0.81
C PRO A 56 5.53 13.29 1.23
N VAL A 57 6.03 14.31 1.92
CA VAL A 57 5.24 15.41 2.45
C VAL A 57 5.68 16.75 1.86
N ARG A 58 4.71 17.63 1.59
CA ARG A 58 4.93 19.01 1.13
C ARG A 58 4.53 20.07 2.13
N VAL A 59 3.81 19.69 3.18
CA VAL A 59 3.19 20.61 4.15
C VAL A 59 3.33 20.06 5.57
N THR A 60 3.27 20.98 6.55
CA THR A 60 3.06 20.67 7.97
C THR A 60 1.56 20.61 8.27
N GLY A 61 1.16 20.02 9.40
CA GLY A 61 -0.24 19.93 9.82
C GLY A 61 -0.99 18.69 9.33
N GLU A 62 -2.32 18.77 9.36
CA GLU A 62 -3.20 17.70 8.91
C GLU A 62 -2.90 17.33 7.44
N TRP A 63 -2.72 16.04 7.15
CA TRP A 63 -2.29 15.51 5.84
C TRP A 63 -0.81 15.76 5.49
N GLY A 64 -0.04 16.34 6.41
CA GLY A 64 1.39 16.59 6.30
C GLY A 64 2.24 15.65 7.15
N ILE A 65 3.42 16.14 7.54
CA ILE A 65 4.40 15.38 8.33
C ILE A 65 3.86 14.91 9.69
N ASP A 66 3.01 15.71 10.34
CA ASP A 66 2.46 15.39 11.66
C ASP A 66 1.63 14.11 11.61
N THR A 67 0.80 13.94 10.56
CA THR A 67 0.01 12.71 10.38
C THR A 67 0.88 11.48 10.19
N PHE A 68 2.02 11.59 9.50
CA PHE A 68 2.95 10.48 9.33
C PHE A 68 3.61 10.09 10.66
N ILE A 69 4.10 11.08 11.41
CA ILE A 69 4.75 10.87 12.70
C ILE A 69 3.76 10.28 13.71
N ASP A 70 2.57 10.88 13.85
CA ASP A 70 1.57 10.47 14.83
C ASP A 70 1.10 9.03 14.59
N LYS A 71 0.84 8.65 13.33
CA LYS A 71 0.47 7.28 12.99
C LYS A 71 1.60 6.29 13.27
N THR A 72 2.83 6.65 12.93
CA THR A 72 4.00 5.79 13.19
C THR A 72 4.19 5.56 14.69
N LEU A 73 4.21 6.64 15.48
CA LEU A 73 4.38 6.54 16.93
C LEU A 73 3.20 5.85 17.62
N THR A 74 1.97 6.08 17.16
CA THR A 74 0.80 5.34 17.66
C THR A 74 0.97 3.86 17.40
N TYR A 75 1.31 3.47 16.16
CA TYR A 75 1.49 2.08 15.79
C TYR A 75 2.61 1.38 16.58
N GLU A 76 3.74 2.06 16.79
CA GLU A 76 4.90 1.48 17.48
C GLU A 76 4.76 1.44 19.00
N LYS A 77 4.00 2.37 19.61
CA LYS A 77 3.94 2.52 21.07
C LYS A 77 2.63 2.03 21.70
N ASP A 78 1.50 2.31 21.06
CA ASP A 78 0.17 2.00 21.58
C ASP A 78 -0.83 1.74 20.43
N PRO A 79 -0.62 0.67 19.64
CA PRO A 79 -1.50 0.38 18.52
C PRO A 79 -2.87 -0.08 19.00
N PRO A 80 -3.96 0.17 18.24
CA PRO A 80 -5.24 -0.46 18.51
C PRO A 80 -5.11 -1.99 18.53
N LEU A 81 -5.53 -2.62 19.62
CA LEU A 81 -5.45 -4.08 19.76
C LEU A 81 -6.75 -4.77 19.33
N THR A 82 -7.89 -4.14 19.59
CA THR A 82 -9.21 -4.66 19.24
C THR A 82 -9.51 -4.42 17.77
N ASN A 83 -9.95 -5.47 17.06
CA ASN A 83 -10.33 -5.42 15.64
C ASN A 83 -9.26 -4.86 14.69
N TYR A 84 -7.98 -4.90 15.07
CA TYR A 84 -6.88 -4.37 14.26
C TYR A 84 -5.72 -5.36 14.19
N ALA A 85 -5.00 -5.58 15.30
CA ALA A 85 -3.71 -6.27 15.34
C ALA A 85 -3.65 -7.67 14.68
N LYS A 86 -4.75 -8.42 14.66
CA LYS A 86 -4.85 -9.73 13.96
C LYS A 86 -5.99 -9.73 12.94
N THR A 87 -6.12 -8.66 12.18
CA THR A 87 -7.17 -8.51 11.18
C THR A 87 -6.56 -8.20 9.82
N ALA A 88 -6.90 -9.02 8.84
CA ALA A 88 -6.52 -8.83 7.44
C ALA A 88 -7.75 -8.57 6.57
N PHE A 89 -7.64 -7.64 5.62
CA PHE A 89 -8.65 -7.39 4.60
C PHE A 89 -8.04 -7.53 3.21
N PHE A 90 -8.54 -8.49 2.43
CA PHE A 90 -8.07 -8.74 1.08
C PHE A 90 -9.12 -8.31 0.05
N MET A 91 -8.69 -7.49 -0.90
CA MET A 91 -9.48 -7.02 -2.04
C MET A 91 -8.98 -7.71 -3.30
N GLY A 92 -9.86 -8.36 -4.07
CA GLY A 92 -9.47 -9.16 -5.24
C GLY A 92 -10.48 -9.12 -6.38
N PHE A 93 -10.10 -8.47 -7.48
CA PHE A 93 -10.99 -8.22 -8.62
C PHE A 93 -10.38 -8.72 -9.94
N ASP A 94 -11.22 -8.94 -10.96
CA ASP A 94 -10.77 -9.40 -12.27
C ASP A 94 -9.97 -8.32 -12.99
N LEU A 95 -8.82 -8.71 -13.51
CA LEU A 95 -7.91 -7.78 -14.20
C LEU A 95 -8.15 -7.72 -15.70
N LYS A 96 -8.78 -8.73 -16.30
CA LYS A 96 -8.88 -8.77 -17.77
C LYS A 96 -10.32 -8.77 -18.25
N THR A 97 -11.11 -9.72 -17.77
CA THR A 97 -12.50 -9.93 -18.21
C THR A 97 -13.32 -10.56 -17.10
N TYR A 98 -14.63 -10.43 -17.17
CA TYR A 98 -15.54 -11.09 -16.24
C TYR A 98 -15.27 -12.60 -16.07
N GLY A 99 -15.11 -13.04 -14.82
CA GLY A 99 -14.85 -14.40 -14.40
C GLY A 99 -13.41 -14.87 -14.58
N SER A 100 -12.44 -13.97 -14.75
CA SER A 100 -11.04 -14.35 -15.00
C SER A 100 -10.26 -14.72 -13.73
N ASN A 101 -10.75 -14.32 -12.56
CA ASN A 101 -10.33 -14.79 -11.24
C ASN A 101 -8.84 -14.58 -10.92
N GLU A 102 -8.14 -13.64 -11.59
CA GLU A 102 -6.73 -13.39 -11.27
C GLU A 102 -6.59 -12.75 -9.90
N GLY A 103 -7.51 -11.84 -9.56
CA GLY A 103 -7.47 -11.12 -8.30
C GLY A 103 -7.94 -11.95 -7.11
N GLU A 104 -9.19 -12.39 -7.15
CA GLU A 104 -9.80 -13.23 -6.11
C GLU A 104 -8.99 -14.51 -5.87
N GLY A 105 -8.72 -15.29 -6.91
CA GLY A 105 -7.92 -16.53 -6.80
C GLY A 105 -6.53 -16.30 -6.20
N CYS A 106 -5.87 -15.18 -6.51
CA CYS A 106 -4.61 -14.80 -5.87
C CYS A 106 -4.78 -14.53 -4.38
N LYS A 107 -5.83 -13.78 -3.98
CA LYS A 107 -6.11 -13.49 -2.58
C LYS A 107 -6.49 -14.74 -1.79
N GLU A 108 -7.28 -15.64 -2.38
CA GLU A 108 -7.60 -16.94 -1.77
C GLU A 108 -6.34 -17.78 -1.56
N TYR A 109 -5.45 -17.83 -2.55
CA TYR A 109 -4.17 -18.53 -2.43
C TYR A 109 -3.34 -17.96 -1.28
N ILE A 110 -3.23 -16.63 -1.17
CA ILE A 110 -2.49 -15.99 -0.08
C ILE A 110 -3.13 -16.31 1.27
N LYS A 111 -4.46 -16.16 1.37
CA LYS A 111 -5.22 -16.43 2.60
C LYS A 111 -5.05 -17.87 3.07
N ASN A 112 -5.08 -18.84 2.16
CA ASN A 112 -5.03 -20.26 2.52
C ASN A 112 -3.62 -20.75 2.89
N ASN A 113 -2.57 -20.12 2.37
CA ASN A 113 -1.19 -20.61 2.55
C ASN A 113 -0.35 -19.78 3.51
N TYR A 114 -0.64 -18.48 3.68
CA TYR A 114 0.25 -17.56 4.42
C TYR A 114 -0.44 -16.76 5.52
N LEU A 115 -1.78 -16.62 5.49
CA LEU A 115 -2.49 -15.94 6.58
C LEU A 115 -2.69 -16.91 7.76
N PRO A 116 -2.21 -16.58 8.98
CA PRO A 116 -2.41 -17.45 10.13
C PRO A 116 -3.91 -17.61 10.44
N GLY A 117 -4.38 -18.84 10.64
CA GLY A 117 -5.81 -19.12 10.91
C GLY A 117 -6.38 -18.48 12.18
N SER A 118 -5.54 -17.89 13.03
CA SER A 118 -5.98 -17.10 14.20
C SER A 118 -6.34 -15.64 13.88
N TRP A 119 -6.17 -15.20 12.63
CA TRP A 119 -6.50 -13.85 12.20
C TRP A 119 -7.95 -13.76 11.75
N THR A 120 -8.60 -12.65 12.07
CA THR A 120 -9.86 -12.26 11.45
C THR A 120 -9.59 -11.96 9.98
N TYR A 121 -10.34 -12.61 9.10
CA TYR A 121 -10.24 -12.46 7.66
C TYR A 121 -11.47 -11.75 7.11
N ARG A 122 -11.24 -10.68 6.35
CA ARG A 122 -12.26 -9.97 5.57
C ARG A 122 -11.88 -10.06 4.09
N SER A 123 -12.88 -10.21 3.23
CA SER A 123 -12.73 -10.16 1.77
C SER A 123 -13.68 -9.14 1.18
N GLU A 124 -13.30 -8.65 0.01
CA GLU A 124 -14.20 -8.05 -0.96
C GLU A 124 -13.70 -8.48 -2.34
N TYR A 125 -14.51 -9.28 -3.03
CA TYR A 125 -14.14 -9.87 -4.32
C TYR A 125 -15.14 -9.54 -5.41
N ASP A 126 -14.71 -9.65 -6.67
CA ASP A 126 -15.57 -9.44 -7.84
C ASP A 126 -16.78 -10.40 -7.89
N SER A 127 -16.64 -11.59 -7.30
CA SER A 127 -17.73 -12.58 -7.23
C SER A 127 -18.77 -12.26 -6.14
N GLU A 128 -18.44 -11.37 -5.20
CA GLU A 128 -19.32 -11.00 -4.10
C GLU A 128 -20.42 -10.01 -4.57
N SER A 129 -21.58 -10.05 -3.94
CA SER A 129 -22.67 -9.12 -4.27
C SER A 129 -22.51 -7.82 -3.51
N GLY A 130 -22.82 -6.68 -4.14
CA GLY A 130 -22.88 -5.41 -3.41
C GLY A 130 -22.45 -4.23 -4.26
N THR A 131 -21.97 -3.19 -3.58
CA THR A 131 -21.31 -2.06 -4.21
C THR A 131 -19.86 -2.08 -3.75
N HIS A 132 -19.00 -2.78 -4.50
CA HIS A 132 -17.60 -3.02 -4.15
C HIS A 132 -16.85 -1.78 -3.65
N LYS A 133 -17.08 -0.59 -4.23
CA LYS A 133 -16.51 0.67 -3.70
C LYS A 133 -16.93 0.92 -2.25
N THR A 134 -18.24 0.88 -1.99
CA THR A 134 -18.82 1.13 -0.67
C THR A 134 -18.39 0.05 0.32
N ASP A 135 -18.40 -1.20 -0.09
CA ASP A 135 -18.07 -2.34 0.77
C ASP A 135 -16.58 -2.34 1.12
N CYS A 136 -15.69 -2.05 0.17
CA CYS A 136 -14.27 -1.79 0.43
C CYS A 136 -14.07 -0.65 1.44
N LEU A 137 -14.75 0.49 1.25
CA LEU A 137 -14.63 1.62 2.18
C LEU A 137 -15.13 1.26 3.59
N ASN A 138 -16.23 0.49 3.68
CA ASN A 138 -16.77 0.01 4.95
C ASN A 138 -15.75 -0.88 5.66
N TYR A 139 -15.17 -1.88 4.99
CA TYR A 139 -14.15 -2.74 5.60
C TYR A 139 -12.87 -1.99 5.97
N LEU A 140 -12.43 -1.05 5.13
CA LEU A 140 -11.29 -0.19 5.42
C LEU A 140 -11.48 0.64 6.69
N ASN A 141 -12.71 1.04 7.02
CA ASN A 141 -13.04 1.81 8.22
C ASN A 141 -13.25 0.96 9.49
N GLN A 142 -13.22 -0.37 9.39
CA GLN A 142 -13.38 -1.28 10.54
C GLN A 142 -12.06 -1.59 11.28
N GLY A 143 -10.94 -1.02 10.83
CA GLY A 143 -9.60 -1.30 11.35
C GLY A 143 -9.01 -2.58 10.78
N ASN A 144 -7.87 -2.49 10.10
CA ASN A 144 -7.17 -3.64 9.54
C ASN A 144 -5.67 -3.43 9.73
N HIS A 145 -4.98 -4.43 10.28
CA HIS A 145 -3.53 -4.39 10.39
C HIS A 145 -2.88 -4.71 9.04
N LEU A 146 -3.44 -5.66 8.30
CA LEU A 146 -2.98 -5.99 6.94
C LEU A 146 -4.09 -5.71 5.93
N VAL A 147 -3.77 -4.95 4.89
CA VAL A 147 -4.64 -4.78 3.72
C VAL A 147 -3.86 -5.21 2.49
N ASN A 148 -4.43 -6.09 1.68
CA ASN A 148 -3.80 -6.54 0.44
C ASN A 148 -4.79 -6.42 -0.71
N HIS A 149 -4.41 -5.72 -1.77
CA HIS A 149 -5.30 -5.35 -2.88
C HIS A 149 -4.75 -5.89 -4.20
N ILE A 150 -5.65 -6.21 -5.13
CA ILE A 150 -5.32 -6.47 -6.53
C ILE A 150 -6.53 -6.05 -7.38
N ASP A 151 -6.30 -5.04 -8.21
CA ASP A 151 -7.18 -4.53 -9.26
C ASP A 151 -6.34 -3.55 -10.11
N HIS A 152 -6.94 -2.97 -11.13
CA HIS A 152 -6.39 -1.81 -11.83
C HIS A 152 -6.29 -0.58 -10.93
N SER A 153 -5.36 0.30 -11.27
CA SER A 153 -5.14 1.54 -10.54
C SER A 153 -4.61 2.63 -11.46
N ASN A 154 -4.69 3.87 -11.00
CA ASN A 154 -4.00 5.02 -11.56
C ASN A 154 -3.41 5.86 -10.40
N THR A 155 -2.75 6.96 -10.72
CA THR A 155 -2.05 7.84 -9.78
C THR A 155 -2.91 8.28 -8.59
N ASP A 156 -4.21 8.51 -8.80
CA ASP A 156 -5.15 9.00 -7.80
C ASP A 156 -6.37 8.08 -7.57
N TYR A 157 -6.30 6.84 -8.06
CA TYR A 157 -7.41 5.90 -8.12
C TYR A 157 -6.98 4.46 -7.86
N MET A 158 -7.64 3.77 -6.93
CA MET A 158 -7.50 2.35 -6.67
C MET A 158 -8.80 1.63 -7.05
N GLY A 159 -8.75 0.72 -8.02
CA GLY A 159 -9.92 -0.04 -8.47
C GLY A 159 -10.53 -0.90 -7.36
N THR A 160 -11.85 -1.02 -7.38
CA THR A 160 -12.61 -1.94 -6.54
C THR A 160 -13.66 -2.61 -7.42
N GLY A 161 -13.21 -3.40 -8.39
CA GLY A 161 -14.01 -3.94 -9.48
C GLY A 161 -13.97 -3.06 -10.73
N TYR A 162 -12.80 -2.55 -11.12
CA TYR A 162 -12.68 -1.63 -12.27
C TYR A 162 -13.21 -2.25 -13.56
N THR A 163 -12.77 -3.46 -13.89
CA THR A 163 -13.10 -4.15 -15.15
C THR A 163 -14.59 -4.42 -15.27
N ASN A 164 -15.20 -4.97 -14.21
CA ASN A 164 -16.54 -5.51 -14.26
C ASN A 164 -17.62 -4.53 -13.77
N HIS A 165 -17.23 -3.55 -12.94
CA HIS A 165 -18.17 -2.65 -12.25
C HIS A 165 -17.87 -1.18 -12.48
N GLY A 166 -16.70 -0.82 -13.04
CA GLY A 166 -16.28 0.58 -13.21
C GLY A 166 -16.11 1.32 -11.88
N GLN A 167 -15.78 0.60 -10.80
CA GLN A 167 -15.74 1.10 -9.44
C GLN A 167 -14.33 1.21 -8.89
N GLY A 168 -14.14 2.15 -7.96
CA GLY A 168 -12.86 2.38 -7.29
C GLY A 168 -12.88 3.57 -6.34
N ILE A 169 -11.85 3.63 -5.52
CA ILE A 169 -11.62 4.59 -4.46
C ILE A 169 -10.63 5.64 -4.98
N ASN A 170 -11.03 6.90 -4.97
CA ASN A 170 -10.16 8.02 -5.34
C ASN A 170 -9.53 8.69 -4.10
N THR A 171 -8.66 9.66 -4.35
CA THR A 171 -7.98 10.40 -3.27
C THR A 171 -8.94 11.13 -2.32
N ASN A 172 -10.11 11.60 -2.78
CA ASN A 172 -11.10 12.23 -1.92
C ASN A 172 -11.80 11.23 -1.00
N ASP A 173 -12.11 10.03 -1.52
CA ASP A 173 -12.64 8.93 -0.72
C ASP A 173 -11.62 8.51 0.36
N ALA A 174 -10.33 8.44 0.01
CA ALA A 174 -9.27 8.13 0.98
C ALA A 174 -9.15 9.20 2.09
N LYS A 175 -9.37 10.47 1.74
CA LYS A 175 -9.35 11.60 2.69
C LYS A 175 -10.56 11.65 3.62
N SER A 176 -11.70 11.08 3.24
CA SER A 176 -12.90 11.11 4.07
C SER A 176 -12.99 9.94 5.06
N ARG A 177 -11.98 9.05 5.07
CA ARG A 177 -11.94 7.90 5.99
C ARG A 177 -11.80 8.32 7.45
N ASN A 178 -12.36 7.50 8.33
CA ASN A 178 -12.20 7.66 9.78
C ASN A 178 -10.72 7.54 10.13
N LYS A 179 -10.18 8.58 10.78
CA LYS A 179 -8.80 8.63 11.25
C LYS A 179 -8.71 8.12 12.69
#